data_AF-A0A1H2XDF7-F1
#
_entry.id   AF-A0A1H2XDF7-F1
#
_cell.length_a   1.000
_cell.length_b   1.000
_cell.length_c   1.000
_cell.angle_alpha   90.00
_cell.angle_beta   90.00
_cell.angle_gamma   90.00
#
_symmetry.space_group_name_H-M   'P 1'
#
loop_
_entity.id
_entity.type
_entity.pdbx_description
1 polymer ?
#
loop_
_entity_poly.entity_id
_entity_poly.type
_entity_poly.pdbx_seq_one_letter_code
_entity_poly.pdbx_strand_id
1 'polypeptide(L)'
;MQLRELSITDSIVISAIPDHQQEASYTTFLRYALSKDKGTSPDPACWTVQERMLAVCHYLSSVLEDGQDFSLGASHYSDYLSYASDISTPAVGHTIELGEVVDESWRIKHLTGAMVESIERLLGELPDTSGRLHWLLGGMAAQLVRKDETVPDPMEGEDTYDHFLLNRMIIGAYLASDFAALMTHYMNGREKLSHLFNIEFSDKGLVALPKGGLAGGLPPARFPAHYAISSLAKELGK
;
A
#
# COMPACT_ATOMS: atom_id res chain seq x y z
N MET A 1 4.47 15.74 -10.48
CA MET A 1 5.56 14.86 -9.98
C MET A 1 6.50 14.54 -11.13
N GLN A 2 7.82 14.61 -10.93
CA GLN A 2 8.84 14.24 -11.94
C GLN A 2 9.81 13.25 -11.30
N LEU A 3 9.97 12.09 -11.93
CA LEU A 3 10.93 11.07 -11.51
C LEU A 3 12.26 11.28 -12.25
N ARG A 4 13.37 10.93 -11.60
CA ARG A 4 14.73 10.94 -12.13
C ARG A 4 15.32 9.53 -12.09
N GLU A 5 16.26 9.27 -12.97
CA GLU A 5 17.06 8.04 -12.91
C GLU A 5 17.79 7.92 -11.56
N LEU A 6 17.89 6.70 -11.06
CA LEU A 6 18.59 6.40 -9.80
C LEU A 6 20.09 6.39 -10.03
N SER A 7 20.84 6.89 -9.06
CA SER A 7 22.29 6.67 -9.05
C SER A 7 22.61 5.20 -8.70
N ILE A 8 23.83 4.74 -9.00
CA ILE A 8 24.28 3.41 -8.57
C ILE A 8 24.28 3.29 -7.03
N THR A 9 24.62 4.37 -6.32
CA THR A 9 24.62 4.40 -4.85
C THR A 9 23.20 4.35 -4.30
N ASP A 10 22.25 5.10 -4.89
CA ASP A 10 20.82 5.02 -4.52
C ASP A 10 20.31 3.59 -4.70
N SER A 11 20.70 2.96 -5.81
CA SER A 11 20.31 1.60 -6.17
C SER A 11 20.85 0.55 -5.19
N ILE A 12 22.10 0.69 -4.73
CA ILE A 12 22.71 -0.18 -3.72
C ILE A 12 21.94 -0.08 -2.40
N VAL A 13 21.63 1.14 -1.95
CA VAL A 13 20.85 1.36 -0.71
C VAL A 13 19.49 0.66 -0.79
N ILE A 14 18.76 0.83 -1.89
CA ILE A 14 17.45 0.19 -2.08
C ILE A 14 17.59 -1.34 -2.12
N SER A 15 18.65 -1.86 -2.75
CA SER A 15 18.89 -3.32 -2.84
C SER A 15 19.23 -3.99 -1.51
N ALA A 16 19.73 -3.22 -0.53
CA ALA A 16 20.08 -3.72 0.78
C ALA A 16 18.85 -3.87 1.72
N ILE A 17 17.69 -3.35 1.31
CA ILE A 17 16.44 -3.48 2.08
C ILE A 17 15.98 -4.95 2.02
N PRO A 18 15.66 -5.58 3.17
CA PRO A 18 15.24 -6.98 3.19
C PRO A 18 14.00 -7.25 2.31
N ASP A 19 13.94 -8.42 1.68
CA ASP A 19 12.83 -8.81 0.77
C ASP A 19 11.44 -8.83 1.44
N HIS A 20 11.39 -8.96 2.76
CA HIS A 20 10.17 -8.91 3.56
C HIS A 20 9.75 -7.49 3.94
N GLN A 21 10.55 -6.47 3.63
CA GLN A 21 10.29 -5.05 3.85
C GLN A 21 9.97 -4.33 2.52
N GLN A 22 8.95 -4.83 1.82
CA GLN A 22 8.58 -4.33 0.49
C GLN A 22 8.02 -2.92 0.57
N GLU A 23 7.19 -2.62 1.57
CA GLU A 23 6.56 -1.31 1.69
C GLU A 23 7.59 -0.22 2.05
N ALA A 24 8.56 -0.55 2.90
CA ALA A 24 9.71 0.32 3.18
C ALA A 24 10.60 0.51 1.94
N SER A 25 10.76 -0.54 1.11
CA SER A 25 11.47 -0.46 -0.16
C SER A 25 10.79 0.50 -1.15
N TYR A 26 9.46 0.46 -1.26
CA TYR A 26 8.68 1.41 -2.07
C TYR A 26 8.95 2.86 -1.67
N THR A 27 8.85 3.16 -0.38
CA THR A 27 9.02 4.53 0.12
C THR A 27 10.47 5.00 -0.08
N THR A 28 11.45 4.16 0.23
CA THR A 28 12.87 4.48 0.02
C THR A 28 13.18 4.73 -1.45
N PHE A 29 12.72 3.84 -2.33
CA PHE A 29 12.85 3.99 -3.78
C PHE A 29 12.28 5.33 -4.27
N LEU A 30 11.04 5.66 -3.89
CA LEU A 30 10.39 6.89 -4.34
C LEU A 30 11.10 8.14 -3.81
N ARG A 31 11.59 8.13 -2.57
CA ARG A 31 12.37 9.25 -2.02
C ARG A 31 13.65 9.52 -2.83
N TYR A 32 14.30 8.48 -3.34
CA TYR A 32 15.45 8.64 -4.23
C TYR A 32 15.04 9.03 -5.65
N ALA A 33 14.02 8.41 -6.21
CA ALA A 33 13.56 8.63 -7.58
C ALA A 33 12.89 9.99 -7.79
N LEU A 34 12.41 10.66 -6.74
CA LEU A 34 11.81 11.98 -6.86
C LEU A 34 12.85 13.08 -7.11
N SER A 35 12.59 13.93 -8.11
CA SER A 35 13.37 15.15 -8.32
C SER A 35 13.10 16.17 -7.21
N LYS A 36 14.17 16.68 -6.58
CA LYS A 36 14.10 17.71 -5.53
C LYS A 36 13.88 19.12 -6.08
N ASP A 37 13.95 19.30 -7.40
CA ASP A 37 14.02 20.63 -8.04
C ASP A 37 12.65 21.25 -8.36
N LYS A 38 11.55 20.49 -8.21
CA LYS A 38 10.18 20.96 -8.51
C LYS A 38 9.25 20.86 -7.30
N GLY A 39 9.45 21.77 -6.34
CA GLY A 39 8.62 21.91 -5.16
C GLY A 39 8.72 20.72 -4.19
N THR A 40 8.42 20.97 -2.91
CA THR A 40 8.30 19.92 -1.91
C THR A 40 7.07 19.08 -2.20
N SER A 41 7.18 18.12 -3.12
CA SER A 41 6.21 17.02 -3.17
C SER A 41 6.17 16.40 -1.76
N PRO A 42 4.98 16.12 -1.21
CA PRO A 42 4.90 15.51 0.12
C PRO A 42 5.67 14.20 0.11
N ASP A 43 6.23 13.82 1.25
CA ASP A 43 6.96 12.56 1.40
C ASP A 43 6.12 11.40 0.84
N PRO A 44 6.68 10.48 0.02
CA PRO A 44 5.97 9.30 -0.47
C PRO A 44 5.26 8.50 0.63
N ALA A 45 5.77 8.50 1.86
CA ALA A 45 5.11 7.87 3.00
C ALA A 45 3.70 8.44 3.28
N CYS A 46 3.44 9.70 2.92
CA CYS A 46 2.13 10.35 3.05
C CYS A 46 1.17 10.01 1.89
N TRP A 47 1.65 9.42 0.80
CA TRP A 47 0.79 9.10 -0.33
C TRP A 47 -0.01 7.84 -0.06
N THR A 48 -1.14 7.70 -0.74
CA THR A 48 -1.87 6.43 -0.72
C THR A 48 -1.00 5.32 -1.31
N VAL A 49 -1.25 4.08 -0.89
CA VAL A 49 -0.60 2.90 -1.48
C VAL A 49 -0.77 2.88 -3.00
N GLN A 50 -1.94 3.26 -3.51
CA GLN A 50 -2.22 3.21 -4.94
C GLN A 50 -1.40 4.24 -5.73
N GLU A 51 -1.20 5.43 -5.19
CA GLU A 51 -0.35 6.47 -5.78
C GLU A 51 1.12 6.06 -5.78
N ARG A 52 1.63 5.47 -4.68
CA ARG A 52 2.99 4.92 -4.64
C ARG A 52 3.16 3.81 -5.67
N MET A 53 2.19 2.91 -5.76
CA MET A 53 2.17 1.84 -6.75
C MET A 53 2.23 2.39 -8.18
N LEU A 54 1.39 3.39 -8.49
CA LEU A 54 1.38 4.05 -9.79
C LEU A 54 2.72 4.71 -10.11
N ALA A 55 3.32 5.40 -9.15
CA ALA A 55 4.60 6.08 -9.32
C ALA A 55 5.74 5.10 -9.61
N VAL A 56 5.78 3.95 -8.92
CA VAL A 56 6.74 2.88 -9.22
C VAL A 56 6.48 2.29 -10.60
N CYS A 57 5.24 1.97 -10.95
CA CYS A 57 4.92 1.46 -12.28
C CYS A 57 5.29 2.45 -13.39
N HIS A 58 5.10 3.75 -13.18
CA HIS A 58 5.51 4.79 -14.11
C HIS A 58 7.03 4.87 -14.29
N TYR A 59 7.79 4.59 -13.23
CA TYR A 59 9.24 4.43 -13.35
C TYR A 59 9.60 3.19 -14.15
N LEU A 60 9.03 2.03 -13.78
CA LEU A 60 9.28 0.74 -14.43
C LEU A 60 8.98 0.80 -15.92
N SER A 61 7.88 1.44 -16.31
CA SER A 61 7.48 1.62 -17.71
C SER A 61 8.47 2.45 -18.54
N SER A 62 9.39 3.15 -17.88
CA SER A 62 10.45 3.95 -18.51
C SER A 62 11.80 3.24 -18.57
N VAL A 63 12.03 2.21 -17.74
CA VAL A 63 13.34 1.54 -17.61
C VAL A 63 13.35 0.08 -18.04
N LEU A 64 12.18 -0.57 -18.11
CA LEU A 64 12.07 -1.95 -18.60
C LEU A 64 12.10 -1.98 -20.13
N GLU A 65 12.77 -3.00 -20.69
CA GLU A 65 12.98 -3.14 -22.14
C GLU A 65 11.67 -3.39 -22.91
N ASP A 66 10.72 -4.06 -22.25
CA ASP A 66 9.39 -4.42 -22.74
C ASP A 66 8.41 -3.23 -22.81
N GLY A 67 8.88 -2.02 -22.45
CA GLY A 67 8.24 -0.76 -22.75
C GLY A 67 7.14 -0.34 -21.76
N GLN A 68 6.24 0.53 -22.21
CA GLN A 68 5.30 1.22 -21.32
C GLN A 68 4.26 0.29 -20.66
N ASP A 69 3.85 -0.76 -21.38
CA ASP A 69 2.93 -1.79 -20.92
C ASP A 69 3.68 -3.10 -20.67
N PHE A 70 4.69 -3.01 -19.80
CA PHE A 70 5.64 -4.08 -19.50
C PHE A 70 4.95 -5.39 -19.09
N SER A 71 5.64 -6.51 -19.35
CA SER A 71 5.09 -7.84 -19.12
C SER A 71 5.18 -8.25 -17.65
N LEU A 72 4.14 -8.98 -17.21
CA LEU A 72 3.98 -9.54 -15.87
C LEU A 72 3.62 -11.02 -16.02
N GLY A 73 4.61 -11.82 -16.42
CA GLY A 73 4.38 -13.22 -16.79
C GLY A 73 3.49 -13.33 -18.02
N ALA A 74 2.27 -13.86 -17.85
CA ALA A 74 1.27 -13.98 -18.92
C ALA A 74 0.32 -12.77 -19.02
N SER A 75 0.54 -11.74 -18.21
CA SER A 75 -0.28 -10.51 -18.16
C SER A 75 0.56 -9.28 -18.47
N HIS A 76 -0.09 -8.12 -18.58
CA HIS A 76 0.54 -6.81 -18.76
C HIS A 76 0.14 -5.84 -17.65
N TYR A 77 0.94 -4.80 -17.46
CA TYR A 77 0.66 -3.73 -16.49
C TYR A 77 -0.77 -3.15 -16.65
N SER A 78 -1.21 -2.92 -17.88
CA SER A 78 -2.52 -2.36 -18.20
C SER A 78 -3.71 -3.26 -17.80
N ASP A 79 -3.49 -4.55 -17.53
CA ASP A 79 -4.53 -5.46 -17.03
C ASP A 79 -4.95 -5.15 -15.58
N TYR A 80 -4.12 -4.42 -14.84
CA TYR A 80 -4.33 -4.10 -13.42
C TYR A 80 -4.74 -2.64 -13.19
N LEU A 81 -4.50 -1.77 -14.16
CA LEU A 81 -4.90 -0.37 -14.09
C LEU A 81 -6.42 -0.22 -14.11
N SER A 82 -6.94 0.33 -13.02
CA SER A 82 -8.36 0.60 -12.81
C SER A 82 -8.54 2.12 -12.70
N TYR A 83 -8.47 2.82 -13.83
CA TYR A 83 -8.88 4.22 -13.88
C TYR A 83 -10.40 4.27 -13.77
N ALA A 84 -10.93 4.37 -12.55
CA ALA A 84 -12.33 4.73 -12.40
C ALA A 84 -12.50 6.16 -12.94
N SER A 85 -13.31 6.28 -14.00
CA SER A 85 -13.39 7.45 -14.89
C SER A 85 -13.94 8.73 -14.25
N ASP A 86 -14.32 8.71 -12.97
CA ASP A 86 -14.96 9.84 -12.27
C ASP A 86 -14.37 10.15 -10.89
N ILE A 87 -13.14 9.74 -10.61
CA ILE A 87 -12.55 10.01 -9.30
C ILE A 87 -11.89 11.38 -9.30
N SER A 88 -12.64 12.37 -8.81
CA SER A 88 -12.04 13.48 -8.08
C SER A 88 -11.20 12.86 -6.96
N THR A 89 -9.88 12.75 -7.13
CA THR A 89 -8.99 12.10 -6.15
C THR A 89 -9.24 12.74 -4.79
N PRO A 90 -9.90 12.05 -3.85
CA PRO A 90 -10.16 12.65 -2.55
C PRO A 90 -8.79 12.87 -1.90
N ALA A 91 -8.59 14.03 -1.27
CA ALA A 91 -7.35 14.29 -0.55
C ALA A 91 -7.07 13.14 0.44
N VAL A 92 -5.81 12.81 0.71
CA VAL A 92 -5.39 11.72 1.61
C VAL A 92 -6.12 11.74 2.98
N GLY A 93 -6.53 12.93 3.45
CA GLY A 93 -7.30 13.10 4.69
C GLY A 93 -8.82 12.91 4.57
N HIS A 94 -9.35 12.59 3.39
CA HIS A 94 -10.77 12.35 3.18
C HIS A 94 -11.18 11.00 3.77
N THR A 95 -12.30 11.00 4.49
CA THR A 95 -12.91 9.80 5.06
C THR A 95 -14.30 9.58 4.47
N ILE A 96 -14.66 8.33 4.22
CA ILE A 96 -15.99 7.92 3.78
C ILE A 96 -16.75 7.33 4.97
N GLU A 97 -17.98 7.81 5.20
CA GLU A 97 -18.87 7.25 6.23
C GLU A 97 -19.30 5.82 5.84
N LEU A 98 -19.15 4.88 6.77
CA LEU A 98 -19.57 3.48 6.62
C LEU A 98 -20.92 3.20 7.31
N GLY A 99 -21.36 4.08 8.20
CA GLY A 99 -22.56 3.90 9.01
C GLY A 99 -22.26 3.28 10.36
N GLU A 100 -23.30 2.75 11.01
CA GLU A 100 -23.23 2.19 12.35
C GLU A 100 -23.04 0.68 12.30
N VAL A 101 -22.02 0.19 13.03
CA VAL A 101 -21.72 -1.24 13.17
C VAL A 101 -21.43 -1.50 14.64
N VAL A 102 -22.21 -2.39 15.26
CA VAL A 102 -22.07 -2.77 16.68
C VAL A 102 -22.14 -1.52 17.58
N ASP A 103 -23.21 -0.73 17.40
CA ASP A 103 -23.49 0.51 18.12
C ASP A 103 -22.40 1.61 18.03
N GLU A 104 -21.45 1.48 17.08
CA GLU A 104 -20.38 2.44 16.82
C GLU A 104 -20.50 3.00 15.39
N SER A 105 -20.33 4.31 15.25
CA SER A 105 -20.28 4.96 13.92
C SER A 105 -18.86 4.89 13.34
N TRP A 106 -18.74 4.25 12.18
CA TRP A 106 -17.46 4.02 11.51
C TRP A 106 -17.28 4.84 10.25
N ARG A 107 -16.03 5.24 10.01
CA ARG A 107 -15.52 5.82 8.78
C ARG A 107 -14.37 4.98 8.24
N ILE A 108 -14.06 5.15 6.96
CA ILE A 108 -12.88 4.57 6.34
C ILE A 108 -12.04 5.65 5.66
N LYS A 109 -10.72 5.53 5.75
CA LYS A 109 -9.75 6.39 5.05
C LYS A 109 -8.83 5.59 4.12
N HIS A 110 -8.17 6.30 3.22
CA HIS A 110 -7.13 5.69 2.39
C HIS A 110 -5.99 5.12 3.24
N LEU A 111 -5.41 4.03 2.76
CA LEU A 111 -4.22 3.43 3.32
C LEU A 111 -3.00 4.15 2.73
N THR A 112 -2.13 4.71 3.58
CA THR A 112 -0.92 5.44 3.15
C THR A 112 0.34 4.59 3.27
N GLY A 113 1.46 5.06 2.69
CA GLY A 113 2.76 4.39 2.81
C GLY A 113 3.21 4.17 4.24
N ALA A 114 3.18 5.23 5.06
CA ALA A 114 3.54 5.15 6.47
C ALA A 114 2.68 4.13 7.23
N MET A 115 1.39 4.04 6.93
CA MET A 115 0.51 3.06 7.56
C MET A 115 0.91 1.62 7.22
N VAL A 116 1.25 1.33 5.96
CA VAL A 116 1.58 -0.04 5.54
C VAL A 116 2.99 -0.45 5.91
N GLU A 117 3.91 0.50 5.99
CA GLU A 117 5.23 0.27 6.59
C GLU A 117 5.08 -0.07 8.09
N SER A 118 4.13 0.56 8.79
CA SER A 118 3.81 0.22 10.18
C SER A 118 3.22 -1.19 10.29
N ILE A 119 2.28 -1.56 9.41
CA ILE A 119 1.76 -2.94 9.35
C ILE A 119 2.90 -3.93 9.07
N GLU A 120 3.82 -3.59 8.17
CA GLU A 120 4.97 -4.43 7.82
C GLU A 120 5.93 -4.63 9.00
N ARG A 121 6.26 -3.56 9.75
CA ARG A 121 7.12 -3.65 10.95
C ARG A 121 6.52 -4.49 12.06
N LEU A 122 5.20 -4.49 12.21
CA LEU A 122 4.50 -5.28 13.23
C LEU A 122 4.39 -6.78 12.90
N LEU A 123 4.95 -7.26 11.78
CA LEU A 123 4.97 -8.67 11.44
C LEU A 123 5.66 -9.50 12.54
N GLY A 124 4.89 -10.39 13.17
CA GLY A 124 5.39 -11.26 14.25
C GLY A 124 5.14 -10.74 15.67
N GLU A 125 4.65 -9.50 15.83
CA GLU A 125 4.34 -8.91 17.14
C GLU A 125 3.03 -9.45 17.74
N LEU A 126 2.09 -9.89 16.90
CA LEU A 126 0.83 -10.51 17.35
C LEU A 126 0.97 -12.04 17.42
N PRO A 127 0.74 -12.66 18.59
CA PRO A 127 0.69 -14.11 18.71
C PRO A 127 -0.35 -14.71 17.75
N ASP A 128 0.00 -15.85 17.15
CA ASP A 128 -0.87 -16.66 16.28
C ASP A 128 -1.45 -15.92 15.05
N THR A 129 -0.91 -14.73 14.73
CA THR A 129 -1.36 -13.90 13.61
C THR A 129 -0.22 -13.76 12.61
N SER A 130 -0.43 -14.23 11.38
CA SER A 130 0.57 -14.16 10.31
C SER A 130 -0.08 -14.16 8.93
N GLY A 131 0.74 -14.00 7.89
CA GLY A 131 0.30 -14.06 6.49
C GLY A 131 -0.83 -13.08 6.21
N ARG A 132 -1.82 -13.51 5.42
CA ARG A 132 -2.94 -12.65 5.02
C ARG A 132 -3.76 -12.11 6.19
N LEU A 133 -3.89 -12.86 7.29
CA LEU A 133 -4.65 -12.41 8.46
C LEU A 133 -4.00 -11.18 9.10
N HIS A 134 -2.67 -11.19 9.25
CA HIS A 134 -1.91 -10.03 9.75
C HIS A 134 -2.19 -8.77 8.93
N TRP A 135 -2.02 -8.87 7.62
CA TRP A 135 -2.22 -7.73 6.71
C TRP A 135 -3.67 -7.24 6.70
N LEU A 136 -4.63 -8.16 6.78
CA LEU A 136 -6.05 -7.83 6.86
C LEU A 136 -6.40 -7.07 8.14
N LEU A 137 -5.97 -7.58 9.30
CA LEU A 137 -6.19 -6.93 10.59
C LEU A 137 -5.48 -5.58 10.66
N GLY A 138 -4.25 -5.48 10.14
CA GLY A 138 -3.49 -4.24 10.07
C GLY A 138 -4.17 -3.21 9.19
N GLY A 139 -4.67 -3.62 8.02
CA GLY A 139 -5.45 -2.76 7.13
C GLY A 139 -6.74 -2.26 7.79
N MET A 140 -7.49 -3.15 8.44
CA MET A 140 -8.69 -2.75 9.19
C MET A 140 -8.35 -1.73 10.28
N ALA A 141 -7.33 -2.02 11.10
CA ALA A 141 -6.90 -1.17 12.21
C ALA A 141 -6.38 0.20 11.73
N ALA A 142 -5.72 0.26 10.57
CA ALA A 142 -5.21 1.51 10.01
C ALA A 142 -6.31 2.35 9.33
N GLN A 143 -7.27 1.71 8.65
CA GLN A 143 -8.22 2.40 7.77
C GLN A 143 -9.58 2.70 8.42
N LEU A 144 -10.07 1.83 9.31
CA LEU A 144 -11.32 2.07 10.01
C LEU A 144 -11.07 3.10 11.09
N VAL A 145 -11.92 4.12 11.20
CA VAL A 145 -11.82 5.17 12.22
C VAL A 145 -13.20 5.39 12.80
N ARG A 146 -13.33 5.38 14.13
CA ARG A 146 -14.61 5.74 14.76
C ARG A 146 -14.83 7.24 14.66
N LYS A 147 -16.10 7.67 14.60
CA LYS A 147 -16.48 9.08 14.39
C LYS A 147 -15.75 10.09 15.30
N ASP A 148 -15.54 9.73 16.56
CA ASP A 148 -14.93 10.58 17.60
C ASP A 148 -13.53 10.09 18.05
N GLU A 149 -12.92 9.16 17.31
CA GLU A 149 -11.60 8.61 17.61
C GLU A 149 -10.49 9.53 17.11
N THR A 150 -9.53 9.82 17.99
CA THR A 150 -8.29 10.50 17.61
C THR A 150 -7.28 9.46 17.15
N VAL A 151 -6.81 9.58 15.91
CA VAL A 151 -5.80 8.70 15.32
C VAL A 151 -4.48 9.46 15.28
N PRO A 152 -3.38 8.93 15.87
CA PRO A 152 -2.07 9.55 15.75
C PRO A 152 -1.64 9.63 14.28
N ASP A 153 -0.84 10.64 13.95
CA ASP A 153 -0.27 10.75 12.61
C ASP A 153 0.75 9.62 12.39
N PRO A 154 0.62 8.79 11.33
CA PRO A 154 1.62 7.78 10.97
C PRO A 154 3.03 8.34 10.78
N MET A 155 3.20 9.66 10.62
CA MET A 155 4.48 10.33 10.43
C MET A 155 5.12 10.85 11.73
N GLU A 156 4.40 10.90 12.85
CA GLU A 156 4.87 11.52 14.11
C GLU A 156 5.82 10.62 14.94
N GLY A 157 6.17 9.43 14.43
CA GLY A 157 7.21 8.55 14.98
C GLY A 157 6.79 7.08 15.01
N GLU A 158 7.75 6.19 14.74
CA GLU A 158 7.54 4.74 14.61
C GLU A 158 6.86 4.16 15.85
N ASP A 159 7.34 4.49 17.06
CA ASP A 159 6.80 3.91 18.30
C ASP A 159 5.34 4.29 18.57
N THR A 160 4.94 5.54 18.36
CA THR A 160 3.59 6.01 18.73
C THR A 160 2.52 5.40 17.85
N TYR A 161 2.72 5.42 16.53
CA TYR A 161 1.73 4.87 15.59
C TYR A 161 1.75 3.34 15.59
N ASP A 162 2.92 2.70 15.69
CA ASP A 162 3.02 1.23 15.72
C ASP A 162 2.33 0.67 16.97
N HIS A 163 2.52 1.27 18.15
CA HIS A 163 1.80 0.88 19.36
C HIS A 163 0.29 1.10 19.24
N PHE A 164 -0.15 2.23 18.69
CA PHE A 164 -1.57 2.49 18.43
C PHE A 164 -2.16 1.42 17.51
N LEU A 165 -1.47 1.13 16.41
CA LEU A 165 -1.92 0.18 15.40
C LEU A 165 -1.99 -1.24 15.98
N LEU A 166 -0.94 -1.67 16.68
CA LEU A 166 -0.89 -2.98 17.35
C LEU A 166 -2.05 -3.14 18.35
N ASN A 167 -2.31 -2.11 19.16
CA ASN A 167 -3.44 -2.11 20.09
C ASN A 167 -4.80 -2.15 19.39
N ARG A 168 -4.92 -1.66 18.15
CA ARG A 168 -6.15 -1.72 17.37
C ARG A 168 -6.34 -3.01 16.60
N MET A 169 -5.26 -3.75 16.31
CA MET A 169 -5.35 -5.06 15.66
C MET A 169 -6.07 -6.11 16.53
N ILE A 170 -6.37 -5.81 17.81
CA ILE A 170 -7.31 -6.56 18.65
C ILE A 170 -8.73 -6.62 18.08
N ILE A 171 -9.04 -5.87 17.01
CA ILE A 171 -10.27 -6.03 16.23
C ILE A 171 -10.51 -7.49 15.81
N GLY A 172 -9.44 -8.28 15.67
CA GLY A 172 -9.52 -9.73 15.44
C GLY A 172 -10.10 -10.54 16.61
N ALA A 173 -10.19 -9.97 17.80
CA ALA A 173 -10.78 -10.58 19.00
C ALA A 173 -12.28 -10.28 19.17
N TYR A 174 -12.90 -9.53 18.24
CA TYR A 174 -14.35 -9.31 18.23
C TYR A 174 -15.10 -10.65 18.11
N LEU A 175 -16.35 -10.69 18.62
CA LEU A 175 -17.23 -11.82 18.37
C LEU A 175 -17.37 -12.03 16.86
N ALA A 176 -17.49 -13.29 16.42
CA ALA A 176 -17.49 -13.63 15.00
C ALA A 176 -18.60 -12.90 14.21
N SER A 177 -19.77 -12.68 14.81
CA SER A 177 -20.87 -11.89 14.21
C SER A 177 -20.47 -10.44 13.96
N ASP A 178 -19.82 -9.84 14.95
CA ASP A 178 -19.47 -8.43 14.99
C ASP A 178 -18.32 -8.17 14.03
N PHE A 179 -17.32 -9.06 14.03
CA PHE A 179 -16.24 -9.05 13.06
C PHE A 179 -16.75 -9.21 11.63
N ALA A 180 -17.69 -10.13 11.37
CA ALA A 180 -18.26 -10.32 10.04
C ALA A 180 -19.04 -9.09 9.55
N ALA A 181 -19.82 -8.45 10.43
CA ALA A 181 -20.53 -7.21 10.10
C ALA A 181 -19.56 -6.08 9.75
N LEU A 182 -18.53 -5.89 10.58
CA LEU A 182 -17.50 -4.87 10.37
C LEU A 182 -16.65 -5.13 9.14
N MET A 183 -16.28 -6.39 8.90
CA MET A 183 -15.57 -6.81 7.69
C MET A 183 -16.37 -6.48 6.43
N THR A 184 -17.68 -6.72 6.44
CA THR A 184 -18.56 -6.41 5.30
C THR A 184 -18.53 -4.90 4.99
N HIS A 185 -18.64 -4.06 6.03
CA HIS A 185 -18.59 -2.60 5.85
C HIS A 185 -17.21 -2.13 5.40
N TYR A 186 -16.15 -2.73 5.94
CA TYR A 186 -14.79 -2.46 5.54
C TYR A 186 -14.53 -2.81 4.06
N MET A 187 -14.98 -3.98 3.59
CA MET A 187 -14.85 -4.38 2.18
C MET A 187 -15.57 -3.41 1.24
N ASN A 188 -16.82 -3.07 1.55
CA ASN A 188 -17.60 -2.08 0.78
C ASN A 188 -16.94 -0.69 0.81
N GLY A 189 -16.33 -0.32 1.93
CA GLY A 189 -15.56 0.91 2.07
C GLY A 189 -14.32 0.94 1.20
N ARG A 190 -13.53 -0.14 1.19
CA ARG A 190 -12.32 -0.26 0.36
C ARG A 190 -12.64 -0.15 -1.13
N GLU A 191 -13.76 -0.72 -1.58
CA GLU A 191 -14.20 -0.59 -2.97
C GLU A 191 -14.40 0.89 -3.34
N LYS A 192 -15.02 1.69 -2.47
CA LYS A 192 -15.22 3.12 -2.68
C LYS A 192 -13.93 3.95 -2.63
N LEU A 193 -12.89 3.45 -1.96
CA LEU A 193 -11.56 4.08 -1.91
C LEU A 193 -10.66 3.67 -3.09
N SER A 194 -11.06 2.67 -3.87
CA SER A 194 -10.29 2.19 -5.04
C SER A 194 -10.30 3.24 -6.14
N HIS A 195 -9.12 3.65 -6.63
CA HIS A 195 -9.03 4.74 -7.60
C HIS A 195 -7.99 4.62 -8.72
N LEU A 196 -6.92 3.84 -8.51
CA LEU A 196 -5.89 3.56 -9.51
C LEU A 196 -5.71 2.05 -9.70
N PHE A 197 -5.84 1.29 -8.61
CA PHE A 197 -5.70 -0.16 -8.58
C PHE A 197 -6.73 -0.77 -7.64
N ASN A 198 -7.26 -1.93 -8.04
CA ASN A 198 -7.97 -2.80 -7.11
C ASN A 198 -6.92 -3.54 -6.26
N ILE A 199 -6.74 -3.15 -5.01
CA ILE A 199 -5.70 -3.72 -4.13
C ILE A 199 -6.31 -4.73 -3.16
N GLU A 200 -5.59 -5.82 -2.91
CA GLU A 200 -5.95 -6.84 -1.93
C GLU A 200 -4.76 -7.22 -1.02
N PHE A 201 -5.06 -7.79 0.14
CA PHE A 201 -4.05 -8.36 1.04
C PHE A 201 -3.73 -9.81 0.69
N SER A 202 -2.44 -10.12 0.61
CA SER A 202 -1.90 -11.47 0.47
C SER A 202 -0.99 -11.83 1.66
N ASP A 203 -0.44 -13.04 1.67
CA ASP A 203 0.46 -13.49 2.75
C ASP A 203 1.76 -12.67 2.90
N LYS A 204 2.08 -11.82 1.92
CA LYS A 204 3.33 -11.07 1.84
C LYS A 204 3.11 -9.55 1.71
N GLY A 205 1.91 -9.05 1.99
CA GLY A 205 1.57 -7.63 1.82
C GLY A 205 0.52 -7.39 0.75
N LEU A 206 0.60 -6.24 0.09
CA LEU A 206 -0.41 -5.76 -0.84
C LEU A 206 -0.15 -6.28 -2.26
N VAL A 207 -1.23 -6.59 -2.98
CA VAL A 207 -1.20 -7.01 -4.39
C VAL A 207 -2.25 -6.25 -5.18
N ALA A 208 -2.00 -6.01 -6.47
CA ALA A 208 -3.02 -5.53 -7.39
C ALA A 208 -3.79 -6.71 -7.99
N LEU A 209 -5.11 -6.64 -7.93
CA LEU A 209 -6.02 -7.53 -8.63
C LEU A 209 -6.21 -7.03 -10.07
N PRO A 210 -6.41 -7.93 -11.04
CA PRO A 210 -6.77 -7.53 -12.39
C PRO A 210 -8.11 -6.78 -12.40
N LYS A 211 -8.30 -5.87 -13.35
CA LYS A 211 -9.50 -5.02 -13.47
C LYS A 211 -10.80 -5.76 -13.84
N GLY A 212 -10.77 -7.10 -13.90
CA GLY A 212 -11.90 -7.93 -14.33
C GLY A 212 -12.05 -8.03 -15.85
N GLY A 213 -13.21 -8.50 -16.32
CA GLY A 213 -13.47 -8.72 -17.75
C GLY A 213 -12.54 -9.78 -18.35
N LEU A 214 -11.92 -9.48 -19.49
CA LEU A 214 -10.95 -10.37 -20.15
C LEU A 214 -9.71 -10.64 -19.27
N ALA A 215 -9.40 -9.75 -18.33
CA ALA A 215 -8.30 -9.89 -17.37
C ALA A 215 -8.71 -10.63 -16.09
N GLY A 216 -10.00 -10.96 -15.89
CA GLY A 216 -10.52 -11.50 -14.62
C GLY A 216 -9.98 -12.88 -14.22
N GLY A 217 -9.32 -13.61 -15.13
CA GLY A 217 -8.66 -14.89 -14.85
C GLY A 217 -7.16 -14.77 -14.55
N LEU A 218 -6.60 -13.56 -14.55
CA LEU A 218 -5.18 -13.34 -14.31
C LEU A 218 -4.84 -13.42 -12.82
N PRO A 219 -3.64 -13.88 -12.45
CA PRO A 219 -3.21 -13.89 -11.06
C PRO A 219 -3.03 -12.45 -10.53
N PRO A 220 -3.09 -12.23 -9.21
CA PRO A 220 -2.69 -10.95 -8.62
C PRO A 220 -1.23 -10.60 -8.92
N ALA A 221 -0.93 -9.32 -9.12
CA ALA A 221 0.42 -8.83 -9.41
C ALA A 221 0.99 -7.97 -8.29
N ARG A 222 2.33 -7.87 -8.28
CA ARG A 222 3.11 -6.92 -7.48
C ARG A 222 4.03 -6.13 -8.40
N PHE A 223 4.41 -4.93 -7.96
CA PHE A 223 5.29 -4.05 -8.74
C PHE A 223 6.50 -3.63 -7.91
N PRO A 224 7.26 -4.59 -7.36
CA PRO A 224 8.26 -4.28 -6.35
C PRO A 224 9.36 -3.37 -6.92
N ALA A 225 9.79 -2.41 -6.11
CA ALA A 225 10.82 -1.44 -6.47
C ALA A 225 12.14 -2.10 -6.92
N HIS A 226 12.44 -3.32 -6.48
CA HIS A 226 13.65 -4.05 -6.88
C HIS A 226 13.71 -4.34 -8.39
N TYR A 227 12.60 -4.33 -9.13
CA TYR A 227 12.63 -4.47 -10.59
C TYR A 227 13.22 -3.25 -11.29
N ALA A 228 13.19 -2.08 -10.64
CA ALA A 228 13.86 -0.88 -11.14
C ALA A 228 15.37 -0.89 -10.89
N ILE A 229 15.89 -1.86 -10.13
CA ILE A 229 17.29 -1.92 -9.70
C ILE A 229 18.09 -2.83 -10.62
N SER A 230 19.17 -2.30 -11.18
CA SER A 230 20.07 -3.04 -12.09
C SER A 230 20.74 -4.24 -11.39
N SER A 231 21.07 -5.27 -12.17
CA SER A 231 21.78 -6.46 -11.66
C SER A 231 23.13 -6.10 -11.03
N LEU A 232 23.85 -5.14 -11.62
CA LEU A 232 25.11 -4.64 -11.08
C LEU A 232 24.95 -4.05 -9.68
N ALA A 233 23.91 -3.23 -9.45
CA ALA A 233 23.65 -2.66 -8.13
C ALA A 233 23.35 -3.75 -7.09
N LYS A 234 22.56 -4.76 -7.47
CA LYS A 234 22.22 -5.90 -6.61
C LYS A 234 23.43 -6.76 -6.25
N GLU A 235 24.42 -6.87 -7.15
CA GLU A 235 25.67 -7.59 -6.88
C GLU A 235 26.60 -6.81 -5.95
N LEU A 236 26.69 -5.49 -6.14
CA LEU A 236 27.55 -4.62 -5.34
C LEU A 236 27.01 -4.34 -3.93
N GLY A 237 25.71 -4.54 -3.70
CA GLY A 237 25.05 -4.35 -2.40
C GLY A 237 25.06 -5.57 -1.47
N LYS A 238 25.58 -6.71 -1.92
CA LYS A 238 25.79 -7.92 -1.10
C LYS A 238 27.11 -7.87 -0.34
#